data_AF-T1B9C1-F1
#
_entry.id   AF-T1B9C1-F1
#
_cell.length_a   1.000
_cell.length_b   1.000
_cell.length_c   1.000
_cell.angle_alpha   90.00
_cell.angle_beta   90.00
_cell.angle_gamma   90.00
#
_symmetry.space_group_name_H-M   'P 1'
#
loop_
_entity.id
_entity.type
_entity.pdbx_description
1 polymer ?
#
loop_
_entity_poly.entity_id
_entity_poly.type
_entity_poly.pdbx_seq_one_letter_code
_entity_poly.pdbx_strand_id
1 'polypeptide(L)'
;MWAAIKSRLRRSEPEASPSPSGDGGPGSPPEPVPPGPSSTDPFTESLLGRRIREASLDEISDQLEIALLQSDVALPVAERLISDLKRSLTGRRLRWGADLESAVQASLERSVRAILSRPVPPLAET
;
A
#
# COMPACT_ATOMS: atom_id res chain seq x y z
N MET A 1 2.83 -17.89 -10.28
CA MET A 1 1.81 -16.88 -9.92
C MET A 1 2.41 -15.74 -9.10
N TRP A 2 3.11 -16.05 -7.99
CA TRP A 2 3.79 -15.07 -7.12
C TRP A 2 4.74 -14.08 -7.83
N ALA A 3 5.46 -14.53 -8.86
CA ALA A 3 6.38 -13.67 -9.63
C ALA A 3 5.66 -12.58 -10.45
N ALA A 4 4.43 -12.83 -10.91
CA ALA A 4 3.69 -11.88 -11.75
C ALA A 4 3.19 -10.67 -10.94
N ILE A 5 2.88 -10.88 -9.67
CA ILE A 5 2.43 -9.84 -8.73
C ILE A 5 3.57 -8.85 -8.44
N LYS A 6 4.80 -9.36 -8.24
CA LYS A 6 5.99 -8.51 -8.03
C LYS A 6 6.31 -7.61 -9.23
N SER A 7 6.07 -8.10 -10.44
CA SER A 7 6.40 -7.39 -11.69
C SER A 7 5.52 -6.17 -11.95
N ARG A 8 4.24 -6.22 -11.55
CA ARG A 8 3.32 -5.08 -11.71
C ARG A 8 3.56 -3.96 -10.70
N LEU A 9 4.05 -4.30 -9.51
CA LEU A 9 4.36 -3.32 -8.46
C LEU A 9 5.54 -2.40 -8.83
N ARG A 10 6.40 -2.82 -9.76
CA ARG A 10 7.60 -2.09 -10.22
C ARG A 10 7.31 -1.08 -11.35
N ARG A 11 6.20 -1.22 -12.08
CA ARG A 11 5.89 -0.43 -13.27
C ARG A 11 4.76 0.55 -12.98
N SER A 12 5.07 1.60 -12.23
CA SER A 12 4.25 2.81 -12.16
C SER A 12 5.06 3.95 -12.77
N GLU A 13 5.37 3.85 -14.07
CA GLU A 13 5.78 5.02 -14.84
C GLU A 13 4.49 5.72 -15.33
N PRO A 14 4.37 7.05 -15.17
CA PRO A 14 3.33 7.79 -15.85
C PRO A 14 3.65 7.78 -17.35
N GLU A 15 2.67 7.40 -18.17
CA GLU A 15 2.76 7.54 -19.61
C GLU A 15 3.05 9.00 -19.99
N ALA A 16 4.26 9.23 -20.51
CA ALA A 16 4.57 10.45 -21.24
C ALA A 16 3.87 10.37 -22.61
N SER A 17 2.70 10.98 -22.72
CA SER A 17 2.05 11.23 -23.99
C SER A 17 2.93 12.16 -24.85
N PRO A 18 3.31 11.77 -26.08
CA PRO A 18 3.92 12.68 -27.03
C PRO A 18 2.82 13.31 -27.88
N SER A 19 2.79 14.64 -27.99
CA SER A 19 2.19 15.34 -29.14
C SER A 19 2.68 16.79 -29.25
N PRO A 20 2.69 17.36 -30.48
CA PRO A 20 3.85 18.08 -30.99
C PRO A 20 3.57 19.55 -31.39
N SER A 21 4.68 20.26 -31.65
CA SER A 21 4.84 21.38 -32.61
C SER A 21 4.18 22.74 -32.36
N GLY A 22 4.99 23.80 -32.51
CA GLY A 22 4.49 25.12 -32.94
C GLY A 22 5.26 26.35 -32.44
N ASP A 23 6.33 26.71 -33.16
CA ASP A 23 6.88 28.04 -33.48
C ASP A 23 6.68 29.29 -32.59
N GLY A 24 7.78 30.05 -32.44
CA GLY A 24 7.72 31.52 -32.61
C GLY A 24 8.46 32.43 -31.61
N GLY A 25 9.68 32.85 -31.97
CA GLY A 25 10.13 34.25 -31.82
C GLY A 25 10.90 34.68 -30.54
N PRO A 26 12.03 35.41 -30.66
CA PRO A 26 12.91 35.78 -29.54
C PRO A 26 12.66 37.20 -29.00
N GLY A 27 12.93 37.43 -27.71
CA GLY A 27 13.26 38.77 -27.22
C GLY A 27 12.65 39.16 -25.88
N SER A 28 13.42 39.04 -24.79
CA SER A 28 13.72 40.11 -23.81
C SER A 28 14.67 39.57 -22.73
N PRO A 29 15.65 40.35 -22.24
CA PRO A 29 16.65 39.92 -21.27
C PRO A 29 16.04 39.73 -19.86
N PRO A 30 16.61 38.86 -19.00
CA PRO A 30 16.01 38.53 -17.71
C PRO A 30 16.31 39.60 -16.64
N GLU A 31 15.27 40.19 -16.05
CA GLU A 31 15.36 40.86 -14.75
C GLU A 31 15.57 39.80 -13.63
N PRO A 32 16.47 40.04 -12.66
CA PRO A 32 16.68 39.13 -11.54
C PRO A 32 15.57 39.31 -10.49
N VAL A 33 14.64 38.35 -10.44
CA VAL A 33 13.60 38.25 -9.40
C VAL A 33 14.24 37.65 -8.12
N PRO A 34 14.04 38.21 -6.91
CA PRO A 34 14.64 37.72 -5.67
C PRO A 34 14.15 36.31 -5.28
N PRO A 35 14.94 35.50 -4.55
CA PRO A 35 14.57 34.13 -4.21
C PRO A 35 13.47 34.12 -3.14
N GLY A 36 12.22 33.85 -3.54
CA GLY A 36 11.15 33.46 -2.64
C GLY A 36 11.34 32.01 -2.18
N PRO A 37 11.20 31.67 -0.89
CA PRO A 37 11.38 30.31 -0.40
C PRO A 37 10.05 29.53 -0.45
N SER A 38 9.72 28.92 -1.59
CA SER A 38 8.65 27.90 -1.62
C SER A 38 8.61 27.13 -2.94
N SER A 39 9.70 26.47 -3.31
CA SER A 39 9.62 25.28 -4.15
C SER A 39 9.80 24.09 -3.22
N THR A 40 8.69 23.59 -2.67
CA THR A 40 8.68 22.30 -1.99
C THR A 40 9.07 21.25 -3.02
N ASP A 41 10.32 20.80 -2.96
CA ASP A 41 10.86 19.86 -3.93
C ASP A 41 10.00 18.58 -3.98
N PRO A 42 9.55 18.12 -5.16
CA PRO A 42 8.86 16.84 -5.32
C PRO A 42 9.75 15.65 -4.91
N PHE A 43 11.04 15.90 -4.69
CA PHE A 43 11.99 14.94 -4.16
C PHE A 43 11.86 14.72 -2.65
N THR A 44 11.44 15.74 -1.86
CA THR A 44 11.23 15.59 -0.42
C THR A 44 10.02 14.69 -0.11
N GLU A 45 8.99 14.71 -0.94
CA GLU A 45 7.82 13.84 -0.75
C GLU A 45 8.16 12.34 -0.89
N SER A 46 9.16 12.02 -1.73
CA SER A 46 9.71 10.67 -1.88
C SER A 46 10.44 10.18 -0.61
N LEU A 47 10.96 11.10 0.19
CA LEU A 47 11.63 10.81 1.47
C LEU A 47 10.63 10.59 2.62
N LEU A 48 9.38 11.04 2.49
CA LEU A 48 8.37 10.93 3.54
C LEU A 48 7.65 9.56 3.61
N GLY A 49 7.99 8.62 2.74
CA GLY A 49 7.44 7.26 2.75
C GLY A 49 6.11 7.13 2.01
N ARG A 50 5.82 5.91 1.51
CA ARG A 50 4.64 5.63 0.68
C ARG A 50 3.39 5.49 1.54
N ARG A 51 2.31 6.19 1.19
CA ARG A 51 0.98 5.93 1.78
C ARG A 51 0.40 4.65 1.20
N ILE A 52 -0.14 3.78 2.05
CA ILE A 52 -0.85 2.59 1.59
C ILE A 52 -2.15 3.07 0.93
N ARG A 53 -2.33 2.73 -0.36
CA ARG A 53 -3.57 3.02 -1.09
C ARG A 53 -4.59 1.93 -0.78
N GLU A 54 -5.82 2.35 -0.49
CA GLU A 54 -6.93 1.44 -0.16
C GLU A 54 -7.20 0.42 -1.27
N ALA A 55 -7.26 0.87 -2.53
CA ALA A 55 -7.45 0.00 -3.68
C ALA A 55 -6.40 -1.12 -3.81
N SER A 56 -5.15 -0.86 -3.44
CA SER A 56 -4.09 -1.89 -3.46
C SER A 56 -4.24 -2.89 -2.31
N LEU A 57 -4.80 -2.46 -1.18
CA LEU A 57 -5.06 -3.33 -0.04
C LEU A 57 -6.29 -4.21 -0.29
N ASP A 58 -7.30 -3.69 -0.99
CA ASP A 58 -8.50 -4.44 -1.38
C ASP A 58 -8.15 -5.64 -2.27
N GLU A 59 -7.40 -5.41 -3.36
CA GLU A 59 -6.99 -6.51 -4.26
C GLU A 59 -6.20 -7.61 -3.54
N ILE A 60 -5.31 -7.21 -2.61
CA ILE A 60 -4.54 -8.17 -1.80
C ILE A 60 -5.45 -8.92 -0.82
N SER A 61 -6.43 -8.22 -0.23
CA SER A 61 -7.36 -8.80 0.74
C SER A 61 -8.26 -9.86 0.10
N ASP A 62 -8.77 -9.58 -1.09
CA ASP A 62 -9.63 -10.52 -1.82
C ASP A 62 -8.86 -11.79 -2.20
N GLN A 63 -7.61 -11.64 -2.65
CA GLN A 63 -6.75 -12.79 -2.95
C GLN A 63 -6.39 -13.60 -1.69
N LEU A 64 -6.14 -12.92 -0.57
CA LEU A 64 -5.86 -13.56 0.70
C LEU A 64 -7.08 -14.32 1.24
N GLU A 65 -8.29 -13.78 1.10
CA GLU A 65 -9.53 -14.45 1.50
C GLU A 65 -9.70 -15.79 0.78
N ILE A 66 -9.53 -15.80 -0.55
CA ILE A 66 -9.59 -17.04 -1.35
C ILE A 66 -8.55 -18.05 -0.86
N ALA A 67 -7.31 -17.60 -0.61
CA ALA A 67 -6.23 -18.47 -0.15
C ALA A 67 -6.51 -19.06 1.26
N LEU A 68 -7.12 -18.28 2.15
CA LEU A 68 -7.50 -18.74 3.50
C LEU A 68 -8.59 -19.81 3.44
N LEU A 69 -9.63 -19.60 2.63
CA LEU A 69 -10.70 -20.59 2.43
C LEU A 69 -10.19 -21.90 1.84
N GLN A 70 -9.22 -21.84 0.93
CA GLN A 70 -8.55 -23.02 0.38
C GLN A 70 -7.66 -23.77 1.38
N SER A 71 -7.28 -23.11 2.48
CA SER A 71 -6.37 -23.64 3.51
C SER A 71 -7.12 -24.18 4.74
N ASP A 72 -8.39 -24.55 4.59
CA ASP A 72 -9.28 -24.99 5.69
C ASP A 72 -9.45 -23.96 6.82
N VAL A 73 -9.31 -22.67 6.51
CA VAL A 73 -9.69 -21.60 7.45
C VAL A 73 -11.18 -21.33 7.30
N ALA A 74 -11.93 -21.44 8.40
CA ALA A 74 -13.35 -21.17 8.40
C ALA A 74 -13.64 -19.71 7.98
N LEU A 75 -14.69 -19.51 7.18
CA LEU A 75 -15.09 -18.19 6.67
C LEU A 75 -15.15 -17.10 7.78
N PRO A 76 -15.73 -17.33 8.97
CA PRO A 76 -15.77 -16.30 10.02
C PRO A 76 -14.38 -15.89 10.53
N VAL A 77 -13.40 -16.79 10.44
CA VAL A 77 -12.01 -16.52 10.82
C VAL A 77 -11.31 -15.75 9.71
N ALA A 78 -11.52 -16.13 8.44
CA ALA A 78 -10.96 -15.43 7.30
C ALA A 78 -11.45 -13.98 7.22
N GLU A 79 -12.77 -13.75 7.29
CA GLU A 79 -13.37 -12.42 7.30
C GLU A 79 -12.83 -11.55 8.44
N ARG A 80 -12.63 -12.14 9.62
CA ARG A 80 -12.05 -11.45 10.76
C ARG A 80 -10.59 -11.04 10.51
N LEU A 81 -9.77 -11.94 9.98
CA LEU A 81 -8.37 -11.64 9.64
C LEU A 81 -8.28 -10.51 8.61
N ILE A 82 -9.12 -10.53 7.57
CA ILE A 82 -9.19 -9.47 6.55
C ILE A 82 -9.65 -8.15 7.16
N SER A 83 -10.69 -8.16 8.00
CA SER A 83 -11.18 -6.95 8.68
C SER A 83 -10.10 -6.31 9.56
N ASP A 84 -9.37 -7.13 10.33
CA ASP A 84 -8.26 -6.67 11.16
C ASP A 84 -7.11 -6.11 10.32
N LEU A 85 -6.80 -6.72 9.17
CA LEU A 85 -5.79 -6.24 8.23
C LEU A 85 -6.15 -4.87 7.62
N LYS A 86 -7.40 -4.71 7.15
CA LYS A 86 -7.88 -3.43 6.58
C LYS A 86 -7.86 -2.34 7.65
N ARG A 87 -8.36 -2.64 8.85
CA ARG A 87 -8.33 -1.70 9.99
C ARG A 87 -6.91 -1.29 10.38
N SER A 88 -5.95 -2.20 10.33
CA SER A 88 -4.59 -1.95 10.78
C SER A 88 -3.69 -1.28 9.74
N LEU A 89 -4.04 -1.29 8.45
CA LEU A 89 -3.20 -0.78 7.36
C LEU A 89 -3.81 0.40 6.61
N THR A 90 -5.15 0.50 6.54
CA THR A 90 -5.80 1.64 5.88
C THR A 90 -5.38 2.96 6.54
N GLY A 91 -4.95 3.91 5.72
CA GLY A 91 -4.54 5.24 6.18
C GLY A 91 -3.14 5.31 6.82
N ARG A 92 -2.42 4.18 7.01
CA ARG A 92 -1.05 4.21 7.52
C ARG A 92 -0.06 4.69 6.47
N ARG A 93 0.92 5.47 6.96
CA ARG A 93 2.14 5.81 6.21
C ARG A 93 3.19 4.76 6.50
N LEU A 94 3.70 4.12 5.45
CA LEU A 94 4.87 3.26 5.58
C LEU A 94 6.09 4.14 5.86
N ARG A 95 6.91 3.74 6.83
CA ARG A 95 8.20 4.40 7.06
C ARG A 95 9.06 4.23 5.81
N TRP A 96 9.94 5.17 5.55
CA TRP A 96 10.89 5.07 4.46
C TRP A 96 11.70 3.76 4.58
N GLY A 97 11.67 2.93 3.54
CA GLY A 97 12.32 1.62 3.51
C GLY A 97 11.46 0.46 4.04
N ALA A 98 10.24 0.71 4.53
CA ALA A 98 9.29 -0.34 4.89
C ALA A 98 8.44 -0.73 3.68
N ASP A 99 8.47 -2.02 3.32
CA ASP A 99 7.71 -2.56 2.20
C ASP A 99 6.28 -2.89 2.63
N LEU A 100 5.32 -2.66 1.73
CA LEU A 100 3.91 -3.01 1.95
C LEU A 100 3.74 -4.48 2.34
N GLU A 101 4.50 -5.37 1.72
CA GLU A 101 4.51 -6.81 2.01
C GLU A 101 4.86 -7.08 3.49
N SER A 102 5.91 -6.44 4.00
CA SER A 102 6.32 -6.58 5.40
C SER A 102 5.24 -6.07 6.38
N ALA A 103 4.53 -5.00 6.02
CA ALA A 103 3.46 -4.45 6.84
C ALA A 103 2.22 -5.36 6.86
N VAL A 104 1.86 -5.93 5.70
CA VAL A 104 0.79 -6.93 5.58
C VAL A 104 1.13 -8.17 6.40
N GLN A 105 2.33 -8.72 6.24
CA GLN A 105 2.77 -9.91 6.98
C GLN A 105 2.76 -9.67 8.49
N ALA A 106 3.35 -8.57 8.96
CA ALA A 106 3.40 -8.25 10.39
C ALA A 106 2.00 -8.03 10.99
N SER A 107 1.09 -7.41 10.23
CA SER A 107 -0.29 -7.26 10.66
C SER A 107 -1.01 -8.61 10.73
N LEU A 108 -0.87 -9.44 9.70
CA LEU A 108 -1.53 -10.73 9.64
C LEU A 108 -1.06 -11.65 10.77
N GLU A 109 0.25 -11.72 11.02
CA GLU A 109 0.81 -12.49 12.14
C GLU A 109 0.21 -12.04 13.48
N ARG A 110 0.07 -10.73 13.67
CA ARG A 110 -0.51 -10.17 14.89
C ARG A 110 -1.99 -10.58 15.04
N SER A 111 -2.78 -10.51 13.97
CA SER A 111 -4.19 -10.91 13.99
C SER A 111 -4.36 -12.41 14.26
N VAL A 112 -3.56 -13.26 13.59
CA VAL A 112 -3.55 -14.71 13.84
C VAL A 112 -3.19 -15.01 15.29
N ARG A 113 -2.12 -14.40 15.80
CA ARG A 113 -1.72 -14.56 17.20
C ARG A 113 -2.83 -14.15 18.17
N ALA A 114 -3.54 -13.05 17.89
CA ALA A 114 -4.64 -12.59 18.72
C ALA A 114 -5.81 -13.59 18.75
N ILE A 115 -6.12 -14.23 17.61
CA ILE A 115 -7.18 -15.25 17.54
C ILE A 115 -6.77 -16.51 18.30
N LEU A 116 -5.55 -16.99 18.08
CA LEU A 116 -5.06 -18.25 18.66
C LEU A 116 -4.70 -18.15 20.15
N SER A 117 -4.35 -16.95 20.63
CA SER A 117 -4.03 -16.74 22.05
C SER A 117 -5.28 -16.68 22.94
N ARG A 118 -6.49 -16.70 22.36
CA ARG A 118 -7.72 -16.75 23.13
C ARG A 118 -7.90 -18.17 23.67
N PRO A 119 -7.93 -18.39 25.00
CA PRO A 119 -8.21 -19.71 25.54
C PRO A 119 -9.59 -20.16 25.08
N VAL A 120 -9.65 -21.35 24.49
CA VAL A 120 -10.91 -22.01 24.14
C VAL A 120 -11.63 -22.26 25.47
N PRO A 121 -12.85 -21.74 25.67
CA PRO A 121 -13.60 -22.03 26.88
C PRO A 121 -13.74 -23.55 27.01
N PRO A 122 -13.58 -24.10 28.23
CA PRO A 122 -13.76 -25.53 28.43
C PRO A 122 -15.13 -25.91 27.89
N LEU A 123 -15.17 -26.89 27.00
CA LEU A 123 -16.42 -27.50 26.56
C LEU A 123 -17.05 -28.03 27.85
N ALA A 124 -18.09 -27.34 28.33
CA ALA A 124 -18.82 -27.80 29.49
C ALA A 124 -19.26 -29.22 29.18
N GLU A 125 -18.77 -30.18 29.96
CA GLU A 125 -19.21 -31.55 29.91
C GLU A 125 -20.71 -31.54 30.26
N THR A 126 -21.56 -31.67 29.24
CA THR A 126 -22.99 -31.89 29.37
C THR A 126 -23.30 -33.37 29.31
#